data_AF-A0A182HYD6-F1
#
_entry.id   AF-A0A182HYD6-F1
#
_cell.length_a   1.000
_cell.length_b   1.000
_cell.length_c   1.000
_cell.angle_alpha   90.00
_cell.angle_beta   90.00
_cell.angle_gamma   90.00
#
_symmetry.space_group_name_H-M   'P 1'
#
loop_
_entity.id
_entity.type
_entity.pdbx_description
1 polymer ?
#
loop_
_entity_poly.entity_id
_entity_poly.type
_entity_poly.pdbx_seq_one_letter_code
_entity_poly.pdbx_strand_id
1 'polypeptide(L)'
;MQTICTAGFNRMRDLWDEMFDANLCLAYAKQLPDHMTAFFEEVYQESNKRRERFRLDLQRLLGEQQQGLPAGIEYRPLFDQLSALDASLDQMKQKLSQRHEIIDEYLLEMETLCEGRDFVEPQTLSKDPLPKERKLVEFRSYLDHLIAEKMLCQEDIFYLRQETKKLMCCLETIPITKEQQGLLNARKFPPTYESLKQHIDDTRRKLERLWQCLETDPAIVEKCEKLTSYTTTFD
;
A
#
# COMPACT_ATOMS: atom_id res chain seq x y z
N MET A 1 19.11 26.93 -46.67
CA MET A 1 19.57 25.76 -47.45
C MET A 1 20.07 26.17 -48.83
N GLN A 2 19.29 26.92 -49.62
CA GLN A 2 19.69 27.39 -50.95
C GLN A 2 21.05 28.12 -50.96
N THR A 3 21.27 29.06 -50.03
CA THR A 3 22.54 29.78 -49.88
C THR A 3 23.73 28.87 -49.57
N ILE A 4 23.50 27.80 -48.80
CA ILE A 4 24.54 26.81 -48.42
C ILE A 4 24.90 25.96 -49.63
N CYS A 5 23.91 25.48 -50.37
CA CYS A 5 24.13 24.68 -51.58
C CYS A 5 24.83 25.51 -52.67
N THR A 6 24.44 26.77 -52.87
CA THR A 6 25.06 27.66 -53.86
C THR A 6 26.50 28.02 -53.50
N ALA A 7 26.78 28.35 -52.23
CA ALA A 7 28.14 28.64 -51.78
C ALA A 7 29.05 27.39 -51.87
N GLY A 8 28.53 26.23 -51.45
CA GLY A 8 29.24 24.96 -51.57
C GLY A 8 29.53 24.57 -53.02
N PHE A 9 28.55 24.74 -53.92
CA PHE A 9 28.71 24.50 -55.34
C PHE A 9 29.75 25.42 -55.98
N ASN A 10 29.69 26.72 -55.71
CA ASN A 10 30.66 27.68 -56.25
C ASN A 10 32.08 27.33 -55.79
N ARG A 11 32.27 26.97 -54.51
CA ARG A 11 33.59 26.54 -54.00
C ARG A 11 34.12 25.27 -54.68
N MET A 12 33.24 24.30 -54.96
CA MET A 12 33.64 23.09 -55.69
C MET A 12 33.95 23.39 -57.16
N ARG A 13 33.14 24.24 -57.80
CA ARG A 13 33.36 24.65 -59.19
C ARG A 13 34.69 25.39 -59.36
N ASP A 14 34.98 26.35 -58.49
CA ASP A 14 36.23 27.11 -58.55
C ASP A 14 37.45 26.17 -58.40
N LEU A 15 37.36 25.13 -57.56
CA LEU A 15 38.39 24.09 -57.43
C LEU A 15 38.49 23.19 -58.68
N TRP A 16 37.37 22.82 -59.29
CA TRP A 16 37.37 21.99 -60.50
C TRP A 16 37.94 22.74 -61.71
N ASP A 17 37.62 24.02 -61.84
CA ASP A 17 38.11 24.89 -62.92
C ASP A 17 39.64 25.05 -62.86
N GLU A 18 40.26 24.91 -61.68
CA GLU A 18 41.74 24.88 -61.52
C GLU A 18 42.36 23.52 -61.90
N MET A 19 41.63 22.42 -61.74
CA MET A 19 42.19 21.05 -61.81
C MET A 19 41.85 20.30 -63.10
N PHE A 20 40.74 20.62 -63.77
CA PHE A 20 40.15 19.80 -64.83
C PHE A 20 39.73 20.63 -66.05
N ASP A 21 39.50 19.95 -67.18
CA ASP A 21 38.94 20.59 -68.38
C ASP A 21 37.42 20.81 -68.26
N ALA A 22 36.89 21.69 -69.11
CA ALA A 22 35.48 22.08 -69.10
C ALA A 22 34.50 20.91 -69.29
N ASN A 23 34.90 19.84 -70.01
CA ASN A 23 34.04 18.68 -70.23
C ASN A 23 33.95 17.83 -68.97
N LEU A 24 35.06 17.65 -68.26
CA LEU A 24 35.12 16.91 -67.01
C LEU A 24 34.43 17.67 -65.87
N CYS A 25 34.63 18.99 -65.76
CA CYS A 25 33.89 19.86 -64.82
C CYS A 25 32.37 19.75 -65.04
N LEU A 26 31.93 19.77 -66.30
CA LEU A 26 30.52 19.66 -66.67
C LEU A 26 29.95 18.26 -66.37
N ALA A 27 30.76 17.20 -66.52
CA ALA A 27 30.36 15.85 -66.13
C ALA A 27 30.17 15.73 -64.61
N TYR A 28 31.10 16.25 -63.79
CA TYR A 28 30.96 16.27 -62.33
C TYR A 28 29.78 17.13 -61.86
N ALA A 29 29.60 18.31 -62.46
CA ALA A 29 28.46 19.19 -62.17
C ALA A 29 27.11 18.53 -62.50
N LYS A 30 27.05 17.69 -63.54
CA LYS A 30 25.84 16.92 -63.90
C LYS A 30 25.53 15.79 -62.93
N GLN A 31 26.55 15.16 -62.32
CA GLN A 31 26.37 14.07 -61.36
C GLN A 31 26.03 14.55 -59.94
N LEU A 32 26.41 15.79 -59.60
CA LEU A 32 26.21 16.32 -58.25
C LEU A 32 24.73 16.35 -57.80
N PRO A 33 23.74 16.74 -58.64
CA PRO A 33 22.33 16.63 -58.29
C PRO A 33 21.90 15.21 -57.95
N ASP A 34 22.42 14.20 -58.65
CA ASP A 34 22.09 12.80 -58.38
C ASP A 34 22.63 12.37 -57.01
N HIS A 35 23.88 12.74 -56.68
CA HIS A 35 24.46 12.49 -55.37
C HIS A 35 23.70 13.18 -54.24
N MET A 36 23.29 14.44 -54.43
CA MET A 36 22.48 15.17 -53.44
C MET A 36 21.10 14.53 -53.26
N THR A 37 20.49 14.09 -54.36
CA THR A 37 19.20 13.40 -54.33
C THR A 37 19.32 12.08 -53.57
N ALA A 38 20.35 11.28 -53.84
CA ALA A 38 20.60 10.04 -53.12
C ALA A 38 20.79 10.27 -51.61
N PHE A 39 21.59 11.28 -51.23
CA PHE A 39 21.77 11.64 -49.82
C PHE A 39 20.46 12.02 -49.13
N PHE A 40 19.65 12.90 -49.73
CA PHE A 40 18.37 13.30 -49.14
C PHE A 40 17.38 12.15 -49.09
N GLU A 41 17.37 11.27 -50.10
CA GLU A 41 16.52 10.08 -50.12
C GLU A 41 16.92 9.11 -49.00
N GLU A 42 18.21 8.88 -48.77
CA GLU A 42 18.68 8.04 -47.65
C GLU A 42 18.22 8.59 -46.30
N VAL A 43 18.37 9.90 -46.07
CA VAL A 43 17.92 10.57 -44.83
C VAL A 43 16.40 10.48 -44.68
N TYR A 44 15.65 10.67 -45.77
CA TYR A 44 14.21 10.53 -45.78
C TYR A 44 13.78 9.09 -45.46
N GLN A 45 14.38 8.09 -46.11
CA GLN A 45 14.08 6.68 -45.90
C GLN A 45 14.38 6.24 -44.47
N GLU A 46 15.52 6.64 -43.91
CA GLU A 46 15.85 6.35 -42.51
C GLU A 46 14.85 7.01 -41.54
N SER A 47 14.49 8.27 -41.79
CA SER A 47 13.48 8.98 -40.99
C SER A 47 12.11 8.33 -41.08
N ASN A 48 11.72 7.88 -42.27
CA ASN A 48 10.45 7.20 -42.51
C ASN A 48 10.41 5.81 -41.85
N LYS A 49 11.52 5.06 -41.90
CA LYS A 49 11.67 3.79 -41.16
C LYS A 49 11.55 3.98 -39.65
N ARG A 50 12.10 5.07 -39.10
CA ARG A 50 11.92 5.43 -37.68
C ARG A 50 10.44 5.75 -37.38
N ARG A 51 9.79 6.54 -38.24
CA ARG A 51 8.37 6.88 -38.11
C ARG A 51 7.47 5.63 -38.08
N GLU A 52 7.71 4.66 -38.98
CA GLU A 52 6.92 3.43 -39.02
C GLU A 52 7.15 2.53 -37.80
N ARG A 53 8.39 2.43 -37.28
CA ARG A 53 8.67 1.74 -36.01
C ARG A 53 7.87 2.34 -34.87
N PHE A 54 7.90 3.67 -34.72
CA PHE A 54 7.11 4.33 -33.68
C PHE A 54 5.61 4.08 -33.82
N ARG A 55 5.09 4.06 -35.04
CA ARG A 55 3.67 3.79 -35.28
C ARG A 55 3.28 2.36 -34.87
N LEU A 56 4.13 1.38 -35.17
CA LEU A 56 3.91 -0.01 -34.78
C LEU A 56 3.97 -0.19 -33.25
N ASP A 57 4.95 0.45 -32.59
CA ASP A 57 5.09 0.41 -31.13
C ASP A 57 3.86 1.03 -30.45
N LEU A 58 3.39 2.18 -30.94
CA LEU A 58 2.15 2.82 -30.47
C LEU A 58 0.93 1.91 -30.67
N GLN A 59 0.81 1.25 -31.82
CA GLN A 59 -0.30 0.36 -32.09
C GLN A 59 -0.30 -0.86 -31.15
N ARG A 60 0.87 -1.42 -30.82
CA ARG A 60 1.00 -2.49 -29.84
C ARG A 60 0.56 -2.03 -28.45
N LEU A 61 1.07 -0.88 -28.00
CA LEU A 61 0.76 -0.32 -26.68
C LEU A 61 -0.73 0.02 -26.55
N LEU A 62 -1.33 0.65 -27.57
CA LEU A 62 -2.76 1.00 -27.58
C LEU A 62 -3.68 -0.22 -27.66
N GLY A 63 -3.25 -1.28 -28.37
CA GLY A 63 -3.99 -2.54 -28.42
C GLY A 63 -4.08 -3.23 -27.04
N GLU A 64 -3.07 -3.02 -26.19
CA GLU A 64 -3.00 -3.57 -24.83
C GLU A 64 -3.65 -2.65 -23.78
N GLN A 65 -3.78 -1.34 -24.06
CA GLN A 65 -4.07 -0.32 -23.06
C GLN A 65 -5.25 0.60 -23.49
N GLN A 66 -6.48 0.11 -23.36
CA GLN A 66 -7.69 0.93 -23.61
C GLN A 66 -8.13 1.79 -22.40
N GLN A 67 -7.56 1.59 -21.21
CA GLN A 67 -7.92 2.33 -19.99
C GLN A 67 -6.75 3.20 -19.53
N GLY A 68 -6.96 4.52 -19.49
CA GLY A 68 -6.00 5.48 -18.92
C GLY A 68 -5.28 6.40 -19.90
N LEU A 69 -5.67 6.42 -21.18
CA LEU A 69 -5.06 7.31 -22.16
C LEU A 69 -5.28 8.80 -21.81
N PRO A 70 -4.23 9.63 -21.82
CA PRO A 70 -4.36 11.08 -21.80
C PRO A 70 -5.29 11.58 -22.93
N ALA A 71 -6.25 12.44 -22.59
CA ALA A 71 -7.17 13.01 -23.57
C ALA A 71 -6.40 13.84 -24.63
N GLY A 72 -6.70 13.61 -25.91
CA GLY A 72 -6.14 14.39 -27.03
C GLY A 72 -4.77 13.95 -27.55
N ILE A 73 -4.32 12.73 -27.25
CA ILE A 73 -3.05 12.16 -27.76
C ILE A 73 -2.99 12.18 -29.29
N GLU A 74 -4.11 11.96 -29.98
CA GLU A 74 -4.16 11.79 -31.44
C GLU A 74 -3.66 13.01 -32.23
N TYR A 75 -3.64 14.20 -31.63
CA TYR A 75 -3.23 15.45 -32.29
C TYR A 75 -1.77 15.86 -32.02
N ARG A 76 -1.00 15.06 -31.27
CA ARG A 76 0.40 15.38 -30.92
C ARG A 76 1.41 14.67 -31.85
N PRO A 77 2.64 15.18 -31.97
CA PRO A 77 3.73 14.44 -32.62
C PRO A 77 3.92 13.03 -32.04
N LEU A 78 4.23 12.04 -32.88
CA LEU A 78 4.36 10.62 -32.50
C LEU A 78 5.27 10.38 -31.29
N PHE A 79 6.38 11.12 -31.19
CA PHE A 79 7.32 11.01 -30.09
C PHE A 79 6.70 11.46 -28.75
N ASP A 80 5.91 12.54 -28.77
CA ASP A 80 5.22 13.06 -27.60
C ASP A 80 4.10 12.12 -27.15
N GLN A 81 3.43 11.46 -28.11
CA GLN A 81 2.43 10.43 -27.81
C GLN A 81 3.06 9.26 -27.05
N LEU A 82 4.19 8.74 -27.54
CA LEU A 82 4.90 7.63 -26.90
C LEU A 82 5.40 8.01 -25.50
N SER A 83 6.03 9.17 -25.38
CA SER A 83 6.53 9.68 -24.10
C SER A 83 5.39 9.86 -23.08
N ALA A 84 4.21 10.30 -23.52
CA ALA A 84 3.03 10.41 -22.66
C ALA A 84 2.47 9.04 -22.22
N LEU A 85 2.51 8.04 -23.09
CA LEU A 85 2.12 6.67 -22.77
C LEU A 85 3.06 6.04 -21.75
N ASP A 86 4.37 6.17 -21.96
CA ASP A 86 5.39 5.65 -21.04
C ASP A 86 5.23 6.28 -19.65
N ALA A 87 5.05 7.61 -19.58
CA ALA A 87 4.80 8.30 -18.33
C ALA A 87 3.50 7.83 -17.64
N SER A 88 2.43 7.60 -18.41
CA SER A 88 1.17 7.07 -17.86
C SER A 88 1.33 5.64 -17.35
N LEU A 89 2.11 4.81 -18.04
CA LEU A 89 2.38 3.43 -17.67
C LEU A 89 3.21 3.36 -16.40
N ASP A 90 4.23 4.21 -16.26
CA ASP A 90 5.01 4.33 -15.04
C ASP A 90 4.15 4.83 -13.87
N GLN A 91 3.26 5.80 -14.11
CA GLN A 91 2.30 6.23 -13.09
C GLN A 91 1.38 5.09 -12.63
N MET A 92 0.91 4.24 -13.55
CA MET A 92 0.08 3.09 -13.19
C MET A 92 0.86 2.03 -12.42
N LYS A 93 2.10 1.72 -12.82
CA LYS A 93 3.00 0.83 -12.07
C LYS A 93 3.25 1.33 -10.66
N GLN A 94 3.48 2.63 -10.50
CA GLN A 94 3.68 3.25 -9.19
C GLN A 94 2.42 3.11 -8.33
N LYS A 95 1.24 3.42 -8.85
CA LYS A 95 -0.04 3.24 -8.14
C LYS A 95 -0.29 1.79 -7.76
N LEU A 96 0.10 0.84 -8.62
CA LEU A 96 -0.01 -0.59 -8.34
C LEU A 96 0.92 -1.00 -7.19
N SER A 97 2.18 -0.54 -7.19
CA SER A 97 3.13 -0.77 -6.09
C SER A 97 2.59 -0.25 -4.76
N GLN A 98 2.13 1.01 -4.74
CA GLN A 98 1.54 1.64 -3.56
C GLN A 98 0.34 0.84 -3.03
N ARG A 99 -0.52 0.34 -3.91
CA ARG A 99 -1.64 -0.51 -3.49
C ARG A 99 -1.19 -1.83 -2.86
N HIS A 100 -0.14 -2.46 -3.40
CA HIS A 100 0.40 -3.67 -2.79
C HIS A 100 1.01 -3.41 -1.41
N GLU A 101 1.75 -2.31 -1.25
CA GLU A 101 2.32 -1.88 0.03
C GLU A 101 1.22 -1.68 1.09
N ILE A 102 0.13 -0.97 0.76
CA ILE A 102 -1.01 -0.79 1.67
C ILE A 102 -1.63 -2.13 2.08
N ILE A 103 -1.77 -3.07 1.14
CA ILE A 103 -2.32 -4.41 1.44
C ILE A 103 -1.38 -5.15 2.39
N ASP A 104 -0.07 -5.09 2.15
CA ASP A 104 0.93 -5.73 3.01
C ASP A 104 0.91 -5.15 4.43
N GLU A 105 0.82 -3.83 4.57
CA GLU A 105 0.69 -3.16 5.87
C GLU A 105 -0.58 -3.62 6.61
N TYR A 106 -1.72 -3.66 5.92
CA TYR A 106 -2.99 -4.07 6.52
C TYR A 106 -2.99 -5.55 6.94
N LEU A 107 -2.38 -6.44 6.16
CA LEU A 107 -2.25 -7.85 6.52
C LEU A 107 -1.33 -8.05 7.72
N LEU A 108 -0.22 -7.30 7.77
CA LEU A 108 0.68 -7.32 8.93
C LEU A 108 -0.03 -6.80 10.19
N GLU A 109 -0.77 -5.70 10.09
CA GLU A 109 -1.55 -5.18 11.21
C GLU A 109 -2.59 -6.19 11.70
N MET A 110 -3.31 -6.86 10.78
CA MET A 110 -4.24 -7.94 11.12
C MET A 110 -3.54 -9.08 11.86
N GLU A 111 -2.39 -9.55 11.37
CA GLU A 111 -1.60 -10.60 12.02
C GLU A 111 -1.23 -10.20 13.45
N THR A 112 -0.74 -8.97 13.66
CA THR A 112 -0.38 -8.47 15.01
C THR A 112 -1.58 -8.27 15.95
N LEU A 113 -2.79 -8.08 15.39
CA LEU A 113 -4.02 -7.99 16.18
C LEU A 113 -4.56 -9.38 16.55
N CYS A 114 -4.36 -10.37 15.69
CA CYS A 114 -4.69 -11.78 15.93
C CYS A 114 -3.70 -12.45 16.90
N GLU A 115 -2.44 -12.02 16.96
CA GLU A 115 -1.45 -12.57 17.88
C GLU A 115 -1.95 -12.55 19.34
N GLY A 116 -2.24 -13.74 19.88
CA GLY A 116 -2.71 -13.95 21.25
C GLY A 116 -4.22 -13.92 21.47
N ARG A 117 -5.04 -13.76 20.41
CA ARG A 117 -6.50 -13.99 20.46
C ARG A 117 -6.84 -15.32 19.79
N ASP A 118 -7.40 -16.27 20.53
CA ASP A 118 -7.81 -17.57 19.97
C ASP A 118 -9.08 -17.49 19.09
N PHE A 119 -9.78 -16.34 19.07
CA PHE A 119 -11.13 -16.20 18.48
C PHE A 119 -11.24 -15.24 17.28
N VAL A 120 -10.18 -14.51 16.93
CA VAL A 120 -10.20 -13.59 15.77
C VAL A 120 -9.49 -14.27 14.61
N GLU A 121 -10.27 -14.83 13.69
CA GLU A 121 -9.71 -15.41 12.48
C GLU A 121 -9.14 -14.30 11.57
N PRO A 122 -7.89 -14.43 11.08
CA PRO A 122 -7.27 -13.42 10.25
C PRO A 122 -8.03 -13.26 8.94
N GLN A 123 -8.66 -12.09 8.76
CA GLN A 123 -9.32 -11.76 7.51
C GLN A 123 -8.26 -11.44 6.46
N THR A 124 -8.39 -12.04 5.28
CA THR A 124 -7.40 -11.89 4.21
C THR A 124 -7.86 -10.94 3.11
N LEU A 125 -6.90 -10.23 2.53
CA LEU A 125 -7.05 -9.43 1.32
C LEU A 125 -6.33 -10.14 0.19
N SER A 126 -7.07 -10.52 -0.87
CA SER A 126 -6.42 -11.03 -2.07
C SER A 126 -5.66 -9.90 -2.76
N LYS A 127 -4.43 -10.17 -3.22
CA LYS A 127 -3.68 -9.28 -4.12
C LYS A 127 -4.05 -9.51 -5.59
N ASP A 128 -4.65 -10.66 -5.90
CA ASP A 128 -5.06 -11.02 -7.26
C ASP A 128 -6.45 -11.69 -7.27
N PRO A 129 -7.50 -11.05 -7.81
CA PRO A 129 -7.50 -9.70 -8.38
C PRO A 129 -7.30 -8.62 -7.31
N LEU A 130 -6.70 -7.50 -7.71
CA LEU A 130 -6.45 -6.36 -6.82
C LEU A 130 -7.77 -5.85 -6.19
N PRO A 131 -7.83 -5.64 -4.87
CA PRO A 131 -9.05 -5.27 -4.19
C PRO A 131 -9.47 -3.85 -4.60
N LYS A 132 -10.79 -3.65 -4.74
CA LYS A 132 -11.36 -2.34 -5.02
C LYS A 132 -11.17 -1.41 -3.83
N GLU A 133 -11.12 -0.10 -4.10
CA GLU A 133 -10.95 0.94 -3.08
C GLU A 133 -11.94 0.79 -1.92
N ARG A 134 -13.21 0.51 -2.22
CA ARG A 134 -14.25 0.28 -1.20
C ARG A 134 -13.87 -0.82 -0.22
N LYS A 135 -13.33 -1.94 -0.72
CA LYS A 135 -12.92 -3.08 0.11
C LYS A 135 -11.72 -2.73 0.99
N LEU A 136 -10.79 -1.91 0.50
CA LEU A 136 -9.66 -1.41 1.30
C LEU A 136 -10.13 -0.50 2.44
N VAL A 137 -11.08 0.39 2.17
CA VAL A 137 -11.69 1.26 3.19
C VAL A 137 -12.45 0.45 4.24
N GLU A 138 -13.24 -0.53 3.82
CA GLU A 138 -13.93 -1.46 4.72
C GLU A 138 -12.95 -2.23 5.60
N PHE A 139 -11.86 -2.74 5.02
CA PHE A 139 -10.83 -3.47 5.77
C PHE A 139 -10.11 -2.57 6.78
N ARG A 140 -9.77 -1.33 6.40
CA ARG A 140 -9.18 -0.36 7.32
C ARG A 140 -10.13 -0.07 8.50
N SER A 141 -11.40 0.18 8.21
CA SER A 141 -12.40 0.43 9.25
C SER A 141 -12.56 -0.76 10.19
N TYR A 142 -12.42 -1.99 9.68
CA TYR A 142 -12.43 -3.20 10.49
C TYR A 142 -11.19 -3.29 11.41
N LEU A 143 -9.99 -3.02 10.89
CA LEU A 143 -8.77 -2.95 11.69
C LEU A 143 -8.88 -1.90 12.80
N ASP A 144 -9.38 -0.70 12.47
CA ASP A 144 -9.56 0.38 13.45
C ASP A 144 -10.53 -0.03 14.56
N HIS A 145 -11.60 -0.75 14.23
CA HIS A 145 -12.52 -1.31 15.22
C HIS A 145 -11.84 -2.34 16.12
N LEU A 146 -11.06 -3.27 15.56
CA LEU A 146 -10.31 -4.26 16.35
C LEU A 146 -9.28 -3.62 17.27
N ILE A 147 -8.61 -2.55 16.82
CA ILE A 147 -7.67 -1.79 17.63
C ILE A 147 -8.39 -1.14 18.79
N ALA A 148 -9.53 -0.47 18.54
CA ALA A 148 -10.34 0.14 19.58
C ALA A 148 -10.83 -0.89 20.61
N GLU A 149 -11.32 -2.04 20.15
CA GLU A 149 -11.75 -3.14 21.02
C GLU A 149 -10.59 -3.69 21.86
N LYS A 150 -9.39 -3.83 21.27
CA LYS A 150 -8.18 -4.25 21.99
C LYS A 150 -7.79 -3.24 23.07
N MET A 151 -7.89 -1.94 22.80
CA MET A 151 -7.60 -0.89 23.77
C MET A 151 -8.60 -0.91 24.93
N LEU A 152 -9.90 -1.00 24.64
CA LEU A 152 -10.95 -1.12 25.67
C LEU A 152 -10.74 -2.35 26.55
N CYS A 153 -10.47 -3.51 25.96
CA CYS A 153 -10.19 -4.73 26.72
C CYS A 153 -8.94 -4.59 27.61
N GLN A 154 -7.92 -3.86 27.16
CA GLN A 154 -6.73 -3.57 27.98
C GLN A 154 -7.05 -2.64 29.17
N GLU A 155 -7.92 -1.65 28.98
CA GLU A 155 -8.41 -0.77 30.04
C GLU A 155 -9.21 -1.56 31.08
N ASP A 156 -10.12 -2.44 30.63
CA ASP A 156 -10.91 -3.31 31.51
C ASP A 156 -10.01 -4.23 32.34
N ILE A 157 -9.03 -4.89 31.70
CA ILE A 157 -8.06 -5.75 32.40
C ILE A 157 -7.28 -4.93 33.44
N PHE A 158 -6.89 -3.70 33.10
CA PHE A 158 -6.20 -2.81 34.04
C PHE A 158 -7.08 -2.50 35.26
N TYR A 159 -8.34 -2.13 35.04
CA TYR A 159 -9.29 -1.86 36.11
C TYR A 159 -9.51 -3.08 37.01
N LEU A 160 -9.80 -4.24 36.42
CA LEU A 160 -10.04 -5.49 37.14
C LEU A 160 -8.84 -5.91 38.01
N ARG A 161 -7.62 -5.67 37.54
CA ARG A 161 -6.40 -5.91 38.35
C ARG A 161 -6.31 -4.98 39.55
N GLN A 162 -6.66 -3.71 39.38
CA GLN A 162 -6.64 -2.75 40.48
C GLN A 162 -7.69 -3.11 41.54
N GLU A 163 -8.91 -3.42 41.12
CA GLU A 163 -9.96 -3.85 42.04
C GLU A 163 -9.63 -5.16 42.74
N THR A 164 -9.10 -6.15 42.01
CA THR A 164 -8.64 -7.40 42.62
C THR A 164 -7.57 -7.14 43.68
N LYS A 165 -6.59 -6.26 43.42
CA LYS A 165 -5.57 -5.88 44.42
C LYS A 165 -6.20 -5.22 45.65
N LYS A 166 -7.14 -4.30 45.47
CA LYS A 166 -7.86 -3.66 46.60
C LYS A 166 -8.59 -4.69 47.46
N LEU A 167 -9.34 -5.60 46.82
CA LEU A 167 -10.06 -6.66 47.52
C LEU A 167 -9.11 -7.60 48.27
N MET A 168 -8.00 -7.98 47.64
CA MET A 168 -6.98 -8.81 48.28
C MET A 168 -6.38 -8.13 49.51
N CYS A 169 -6.12 -6.83 49.45
CA CYS A 169 -5.68 -6.05 50.60
C CYS A 169 -6.72 -6.05 51.73
N CYS A 170 -8.01 -5.84 51.42
CA CYS A 170 -9.08 -5.86 52.44
C CYS A 170 -9.24 -7.24 53.09
N LEU A 171 -9.01 -8.32 52.34
CA LEU A 171 -9.09 -9.70 52.82
C LEU A 171 -7.78 -10.18 53.46
N GLU A 172 -6.74 -9.33 53.49
CA GLU A 172 -5.39 -9.67 53.96
C GLU A 172 -4.80 -10.91 53.26
N THR A 173 -5.14 -11.09 51.98
CA THR A 173 -4.68 -12.21 51.16
C THR A 173 -3.55 -11.80 50.22
N ILE A 174 -2.64 -12.73 49.95
CA ILE A 174 -1.54 -12.54 49.02
C ILE A 174 -1.65 -13.53 47.85
N PRO A 175 -1.15 -13.20 46.65
CA PRO A 175 -1.10 -14.15 45.55
C PRO A 175 -0.17 -15.31 45.94
N ILE A 176 -0.67 -16.54 45.84
CA ILE A 176 0.04 -17.74 46.31
C ILE A 176 0.72 -18.44 45.13
N THR A 177 0.13 -18.35 43.93
CA THR A 177 0.66 -19.00 42.73
C THR A 177 1.36 -18.02 41.81
N LYS A 178 2.36 -18.51 41.06
CA LYS A 178 3.04 -17.74 40.01
C LYS A 178 2.06 -17.20 38.96
N GLU A 179 1.00 -17.94 38.69
CA GLU A 179 -0.05 -17.57 37.75
C GLU A 179 -0.87 -16.38 38.25
N GLN A 180 -1.28 -16.38 39.52
CA GLN A 180 -1.95 -15.23 40.16
C GLN A 180 -1.04 -14.00 40.16
N GLN A 181 0.24 -14.18 40.51
CA GLN A 181 1.24 -13.10 40.44
C GLN A 181 1.36 -12.54 39.01
N GLY A 182 1.30 -13.42 38.00
CA GLY A 182 1.30 -13.07 36.59
C GLY A 182 0.05 -12.28 36.18
N LEU A 183 -1.15 -12.78 36.51
CA LEU A 183 -2.44 -12.14 36.23
C LEU A 183 -2.51 -10.70 36.78
N LEU A 184 -1.94 -10.46 37.97
CA LEU A 184 -1.97 -9.15 38.62
C LEU A 184 -0.89 -8.17 38.14
N ASN A 185 0.23 -8.66 37.59
CA ASN A 185 1.42 -7.84 37.36
C ASN A 185 1.96 -7.86 35.93
N ALA A 186 1.51 -8.78 35.06
CA ALA A 186 2.05 -8.88 33.71
C ALA A 186 1.65 -7.66 32.87
N ARG A 187 2.67 -6.99 32.31
CA ARG A 187 2.49 -5.84 31.41
C ARG A 187 2.00 -6.22 30.02
N LYS A 188 2.22 -7.47 29.61
CA LYS A 188 1.74 -8.05 28.34
C LYS A 188 0.93 -9.28 28.68
N PHE A 189 -0.38 -9.22 28.50
CA PHE A 189 -1.24 -10.40 28.52
C PHE A 189 -1.52 -10.79 27.07
N PRO A 190 -1.38 -12.06 26.68
CA PRO A 190 -2.26 -12.56 25.63
C PRO A 190 -3.69 -12.44 26.17
N PRO A 191 -4.60 -11.79 25.45
CA PRO A 191 -5.94 -11.47 25.95
C PRO A 191 -6.78 -12.74 26.05
N THR A 192 -6.68 -13.48 27.16
CA THR A 192 -7.77 -14.34 27.59
C THR A 192 -8.50 -13.61 28.71
N TYR A 193 -9.29 -12.61 28.31
CA TYR A 193 -10.35 -12.02 29.15
C TYR A 193 -11.14 -13.10 29.89
N GLU A 194 -11.33 -14.27 29.26
CA GLU A 194 -11.93 -15.46 29.87
C GLU A 194 -11.14 -16.02 31.05
N SER A 195 -9.80 -16.03 31.04
CA SER A 195 -9.00 -16.49 32.18
C SER A 195 -9.18 -15.58 33.40
N LEU A 196 -9.18 -14.25 33.17
CA LEU A 196 -9.39 -13.28 34.24
C LEU A 196 -10.83 -13.33 34.77
N LYS A 197 -11.81 -13.42 33.87
CA LYS A 197 -13.23 -13.58 34.20
C LYS A 197 -13.48 -14.86 35.00
N GLN A 198 -12.91 -15.99 34.55
CA GLN A 198 -12.99 -17.26 35.25
C GLN A 198 -12.38 -17.18 36.65
N HIS A 199 -11.24 -16.48 36.79
CA HIS A 199 -10.61 -16.28 38.09
C HIS A 199 -11.46 -15.42 39.03
N ILE A 200 -12.09 -14.35 38.53
CA ILE A 200 -13.04 -13.53 39.29
C ILE A 200 -14.25 -14.36 39.72
N ASP A 201 -14.82 -15.15 38.80
CA ASP A 201 -15.99 -15.99 39.09
C ASP A 201 -15.66 -17.11 40.09
N ASP A 202 -14.47 -17.71 40.01
CA ASP A 202 -13.97 -18.67 40.99
C ASP A 202 -13.78 -18.03 42.37
N THR A 203 -13.32 -16.78 42.41
CA THR A 203 -13.11 -16.02 43.65
C THR A 203 -14.44 -15.64 44.30
N ARG A 204 -15.43 -15.22 43.50
CA ARG A 204 -16.82 -14.98 43.94
C ARG A 204 -17.46 -16.24 44.50
N ARG A 205 -17.31 -17.38 43.83
CA ARG A 205 -17.79 -18.68 44.34
C ARG A 205 -17.17 -19.07 45.68
N LYS A 206 -15.89 -18.73 45.92
CA LYS A 206 -15.25 -18.95 47.24
C LYS A 206 -15.82 -18.00 48.29
N LEU A 207 -16.07 -16.75 47.94
CA LEU A 207 -16.65 -15.73 48.81
C LEU A 207 -18.07 -16.11 49.25
N GLU A 208 -18.92 -16.58 48.33
CA GLU A 208 -20.26 -17.11 48.63
C GLU A 208 -20.22 -18.25 49.64
N ARG A 209 -19.30 -19.20 49.46
CA ARG A 209 -19.14 -20.33 50.41
C ARG A 209 -18.73 -19.83 51.80
N LEU A 210 -17.84 -18.84 51.88
CA LEU A 210 -17.43 -18.25 53.15
C LEU A 210 -18.59 -17.54 53.85
N TRP A 211 -19.40 -16.77 53.10
CA TRP A 211 -20.58 -16.12 53.66
C TRP A 211 -21.60 -17.11 54.22
N GLN A 212 -21.80 -18.24 53.54
CA GLN A 212 -22.66 -19.33 54.02
C GLN A 212 -22.11 -20.00 55.28
N CYS A 213 -20.80 -20.25 55.36
CA CYS A 213 -20.18 -20.88 56.54
C CYS A 213 -20.13 -19.95 57.77
N LEU A 214 -20.09 -18.63 57.56
CA LEU A 214 -19.98 -17.63 58.62
C LEU A 214 -21.32 -17.03 59.04
N GLU A 215 -22.44 -17.47 58.45
CA GLU A 215 -23.78 -16.90 58.68
C GLU A 215 -23.78 -15.36 58.54
N THR A 216 -23.09 -14.85 57.51
CA THR A 216 -22.90 -13.41 57.33
C THR A 216 -24.23 -12.72 57.05
N ASP A 217 -24.46 -11.56 57.68
CA ASP A 217 -25.69 -10.77 57.54
C ASP A 217 -26.03 -10.53 56.05
N PRO A 218 -27.24 -10.89 55.59
CA PRO A 218 -27.69 -10.69 54.22
C PRO A 218 -27.53 -9.26 53.71
N ALA A 219 -27.65 -8.25 54.59
CA ALA A 219 -27.49 -6.85 54.21
C ALA A 219 -26.04 -6.50 53.82
N ILE A 220 -25.05 -7.21 54.38
CA ILE A 220 -23.64 -7.06 54.05
C ILE A 220 -23.33 -7.78 52.73
N VAL A 221 -23.91 -8.96 52.53
CA VAL A 221 -23.79 -9.73 51.27
C VAL A 221 -24.37 -8.94 50.09
N GLU A 222 -25.58 -8.40 50.24
CA GLU A 222 -26.25 -7.60 49.19
C GLU A 222 -25.45 -6.33 48.82
N LYS A 223 -24.80 -5.70 49.81
CA LYS A 223 -23.95 -4.52 49.57
C LYS A 223 -22.69 -4.88 48.79
N CYS A 224 -22.09 -6.04 49.06
CA CYS A 224 -20.93 -6.55 48.31
C CYS A 224 -21.30 -7.01 46.90
N GLU A 225 -22.47 -7.63 46.70
CA GLU A 225 -22.97 -8.02 45.38
C GLU A 225 -23.21 -6.80 44.46
N LYS A 226 -23.78 -5.71 45.01
CA LYS A 226 -23.97 -4.46 44.27
C LYS A 226 -22.65 -3.87 43.76
N LEU A 227 -21.58 -3.93 44.57
CA LEU A 227 -20.24 -3.46 44.21
C LEU A 227 -19.51 -4.36 43.20
N THR A 228 -19.95 -5.60 43.02
CA THR A 228 -19.28 -6.59 42.17
C THR A 228 -20.05 -6.96 40.90
N SER A 229 -21.25 -6.41 40.70
CA SER A 229 -22.01 -6.62 39.47
C SER A 229 -21.31 -6.01 38.24
N TYR A 230 -21.11 -6.81 37.18
CA TYR A 230 -20.46 -6.38 35.92
C TYR A 230 -21.24 -5.29 35.16
N THR A 231 -22.40 -4.89 35.66
CA THR A 231 -23.35 -3.95 35.04
C THR A 231 -23.36 -2.56 35.70
N THR A 232 -22.47 -2.28 36.66
CA THR A 232 -22.36 -0.92 37.21
C THR A 232 -21.53 -0.05 36.28
N THR A 233 -22.18 0.55 35.28
CA THR A 233 -21.75 1.82 34.71
C THR A 233 -21.76 2.84 35.85
N PHE A 234 -20.58 3.21 36.33
CA PHE A 234 -20.43 4.33 37.26
C PHE A 234 -20.47 5.62 36.45
N ASP A 235 -21.51 6.42 36.66
CA ASP A 235 -21.50 7.87 36.38
C ASP A 235 -20.41 8.58 37.22
#